data_AF-A0A8J3HEU2-F1
#
_entry.id   AF-A0A8J3HEU2-F1
#
_cell.length_a   1.000
_cell.length_b   1.000
_cell.length_c   1.000
_cell.angle_alpha   90.00
_cell.angle_beta   90.00
_cell.angle_gamma   90.00
#
_symmetry.space_group_name_H-M   'P 1'
#
loop_
_entity.id
_entity.type
_entity.pdbx_description
1 polymer ?
#
loop_
_entity_poly.entity_id
_entity_poly.type
_entity_poly.pdbx_seq_one_letter_code
_entity_poly.pdbx_strand_id
1 'polypeptide(L)'
;MTARIGPPDLMGMVPTSAQHDERLRIEPTHTTAGMLDGGWWPHSTDPAEALPGLVLAIDLIRGPIVRFVLGADGWRRHPEHVHVGGRRIEVVYSASQPASLLTARCTGGGRVDLLVVSPYMPGDMAARSLLRAAQAGNRVTAPLAAGVG
;
A
#
# COMPACT_ATOMS: atom_id res chain seq x y z
N MET A 1 11.74 51.60 15.57
CA MET A 1 10.42 51.30 14.96
C MET A 1 10.61 51.24 13.45
N THR A 2 10.04 50.21 12.82
CA THR A 2 10.02 49.87 11.38
C THR A 2 11.20 49.07 10.83
N ALA A 3 10.89 47.79 10.60
CA ALA A 3 11.65 46.79 9.86
C ALA A 3 11.43 46.91 8.34
N ARG A 4 12.40 46.45 7.55
CA ARG A 4 12.22 45.93 6.18
C ARG A 4 13.22 44.78 5.98
N ILE A 5 12.88 43.58 6.45
CA ILE A 5 12.57 42.39 5.62
C ILE A 5 13.29 42.41 4.26
N GLY A 6 14.42 41.68 4.19
CA GLY A 6 14.98 41.18 2.94
C GLY A 6 14.13 40.01 2.41
N PRO A 7 14.17 39.72 1.10
CA PRO A 7 13.42 38.60 0.54
C PRO A 7 13.94 37.27 1.11
N PRO A 8 13.04 36.34 1.51
CA PRO A 8 13.44 35.03 1.99
C PRO A 8 13.87 34.14 0.82
N ASP A 9 14.77 33.22 1.13
CA ASP A 9 15.38 32.22 0.27
C ASP A 9 14.47 31.66 -0.83
N LEU A 10 14.91 31.79 -2.08
CA LEU A 10 14.46 30.98 -3.22
C LEU A 10 15.00 29.54 -3.11
N MET A 11 14.70 28.90 -1.98
CA MET A 11 14.98 27.48 -1.74
C MET A 11 13.80 26.87 -0.96
N GLY A 12 12.58 27.21 -1.39
CA GLY A 12 11.33 26.69 -0.85
C GLY A 12 10.44 26.23 -1.99
N MET A 13 10.09 24.94 -1.96
CA MET A 13 9.09 24.28 -2.80
C MET A 13 9.51 23.89 -4.23
N VAL A 14 10.30 22.83 -4.35
CA VAL A 14 9.75 21.70 -5.12
C VAL A 14 8.50 21.25 -4.38
N PRO A 15 7.29 21.28 -4.96
CA PRO A 15 6.18 20.56 -4.36
C PRO A 15 6.58 19.09 -4.42
N THR A 16 7.08 18.57 -3.31
CA THR A 16 7.21 17.14 -3.08
C THR A 16 5.77 16.63 -2.93
N SER A 17 5.05 16.51 -4.05
CA SER A 17 3.78 15.77 -4.08
C SER A 17 3.96 14.28 -3.77
N ALA A 18 5.21 13.83 -3.53
CA ALA A 18 5.55 12.56 -2.92
C ALA A 18 5.60 12.60 -1.37
N GLN A 19 5.04 13.62 -0.70
CA GLN A 19 4.83 13.58 0.76
C GLN A 19 3.61 12.73 1.18
N HIS A 20 3.01 11.98 0.25
CA HIS A 20 2.11 10.87 0.57
C HIS A 20 2.86 9.57 1.00
N ASP A 21 4.19 9.57 0.97
CA ASP A 21 5.04 8.36 1.02
C ASP A 21 5.84 8.15 2.33
N GLU A 22 5.16 7.87 3.44
CA GLU A 22 5.79 7.06 4.51
C GLU A 22 5.09 5.72 4.73
N ARG A 23 3.83 5.63 4.31
CA ARG A 23 2.93 4.48 4.53
C ARG A 23 2.79 3.59 3.31
N LEU A 24 3.41 3.92 2.18
CA LEU A 24 3.42 3.08 1.01
C LEU A 24 4.84 3.05 0.46
N ARG A 25 5.31 1.85 0.12
CA ARG A 25 6.58 1.64 -0.57
C ARG A 25 6.36 0.55 -1.59
N ILE A 26 6.57 0.86 -2.85
CA ILE A 26 6.45 -0.09 -3.97
C ILE A 26 7.78 -0.05 -4.72
N GLU A 27 8.37 -1.23 -4.93
CA GLU A 27 9.55 -1.43 -5.75
C GLU A 27 9.14 -1.24 -7.23
N PRO A 28 9.80 -0.36 -8.01
CA PRO A 28 9.40 -0.07 -9.38
C PRO A 28 9.69 -1.21 -10.38
N THR A 29 10.53 -2.18 -10.03
CA THR A 29 10.79 -3.38 -10.84
C THR A 29 9.85 -4.48 -10.41
N HIS A 30 9.47 -5.37 -11.32
CA HIS A 30 8.65 -6.52 -10.95
C HIS A 30 9.53 -7.55 -10.26
N THR A 31 9.19 -7.95 -9.04
CA THR A 31 9.94 -9.00 -8.34
C THR A 31 9.55 -10.38 -8.89
N THR A 32 10.43 -11.37 -8.75
CA THR A 32 10.11 -12.76 -9.17
C THR A 32 8.91 -13.29 -8.39
N ALA A 33 8.09 -14.14 -9.03
CA ALA A 33 6.92 -14.76 -8.42
C ALA A 33 7.22 -15.31 -7.02
N GLY A 34 6.45 -14.87 -6.01
CA GLY A 34 6.60 -15.27 -4.61
C GLY A 34 7.32 -14.26 -3.71
N MET A 35 7.80 -13.14 -4.26
CA MET A 35 8.31 -12.00 -3.49
C MET A 35 7.29 -10.86 -3.44
N LEU A 36 7.39 -10.03 -2.40
CA LEU A 36 6.59 -8.82 -2.27
C LEU A 36 7.17 -7.72 -3.15
N ASP A 37 6.30 -7.01 -3.86
CA ASP A 37 6.65 -5.81 -4.61
C ASP A 37 6.72 -4.58 -3.70
N GLY A 38 6.43 -4.72 -2.41
CA GLY A 38 6.46 -3.61 -1.47
C GLY A 38 5.65 -3.81 -0.21
N GLY A 39 5.43 -2.72 0.51
CA GLY A 39 4.63 -2.67 1.72
C GLY A 39 3.71 -1.46 1.77
N TRP A 40 2.59 -1.64 2.44
CA TRP A 40 1.57 -0.63 2.66
C TRP A 40 1.10 -0.65 4.11
N TRP A 41 1.00 0.52 4.72
CA TRP A 41 0.54 0.77 6.07
C TRP A 41 -0.75 1.58 6.02
N PRO A 42 -1.92 0.90 5.94
CA PRO A 42 -3.21 1.57 5.97
C PRO A 42 -3.37 2.50 7.18
N HIS A 43 -4.15 3.56 7.00
CA HIS A 43 -4.57 4.43 8.11
C HIS A 43 -5.77 3.84 8.87
N SER A 44 -6.54 2.96 8.21
CA SER A 44 -7.77 2.36 8.74
C SER A 44 -7.86 0.89 8.32
N THR A 45 -8.57 0.10 9.13
CA THR A 45 -8.95 -1.29 8.80
C THR A 45 -10.26 -1.36 8.02
N ASP A 46 -10.84 -0.23 7.60
CA ASP A 46 -11.98 -0.20 6.67
C ASP A 46 -11.48 -0.14 5.21
N PRO A 47 -11.70 -1.19 4.40
CA PRO A 47 -11.27 -1.21 3.00
C PRO A 47 -11.87 -0.08 2.15
N ALA A 48 -13.08 0.38 2.44
CA ALA A 48 -13.72 1.45 1.68
C ALA A 48 -13.01 2.80 1.86
N GLU A 49 -12.37 3.02 3.01
CA GLU A 49 -11.58 4.21 3.31
C GLU A 49 -10.12 4.04 2.89
N ALA A 50 -9.57 2.84 3.07
CA ALA A 50 -8.14 2.58 2.89
C ALA A 50 -7.74 2.32 1.43
N LEU A 51 -8.55 1.55 0.68
CA LEU A 51 -8.20 1.14 -0.69
C LEU A 51 -8.21 2.28 -1.70
N PRO A 52 -9.10 3.29 -1.66
CA PRO A 52 -9.10 4.35 -2.67
C PRO A 52 -7.76 5.08 -2.83
N GLY A 53 -7.10 5.40 -1.72
CA GLY A 53 -5.77 6.03 -1.76
C GLY A 53 -4.71 5.11 -2.36
N LEU A 54 -4.77 3.80 -2.03
CA LEU A 54 -3.84 2.81 -2.57
C LEU A 54 -4.03 2.60 -4.07
N VAL A 55 -5.28 2.61 -4.56
CA VAL A 55 -5.59 2.48 -5.99
C VAL A 55 -4.90 3.57 -6.80
N LEU A 56 -5.05 4.82 -6.38
CA LEU A 56 -4.46 5.95 -7.10
C LEU A 56 -2.93 5.86 -7.15
N ALA A 57 -2.30 5.42 -6.07
CA ALA A 57 -0.85 5.26 -6.02
C ALA A 57 -0.34 4.12 -6.92
N ILE A 58 -0.99 2.96 -6.89
CA ILE A 58 -0.59 1.82 -7.74
C ILE A 58 -0.89 2.13 -9.22
N ASP A 59 -2.01 2.80 -9.53
CA ASP A 59 -2.35 3.18 -10.90
C ASP A 59 -1.25 4.02 -11.57
N LEU A 60 -0.63 4.94 -10.81
CA LEU A 60 0.46 5.79 -11.31
C LEU A 60 1.75 5.01 -11.60
N ILE A 61 2.01 3.92 -10.88
CA ILE A 61 3.28 3.17 -10.93
C ILE A 61 3.18 1.94 -11.83
N ARG A 62 2.03 1.26 -11.81
CA ARG A 62 1.80 -0.07 -12.41
C ARG A 62 0.67 -0.09 -13.43
N GLY A 63 -0.12 0.97 -13.51
CA GLY A 63 -1.31 1.06 -14.35
C GLY A 63 -2.59 0.57 -13.67
N PRO A 64 -3.74 0.70 -14.36
CA PRO A 64 -5.05 0.65 -13.75
C PRO A 64 -5.38 -0.66 -13.04
N ILE A 65 -5.73 -0.60 -11.75
CA ILE A 65 -6.22 -1.74 -10.97
C ILE A 65 -7.66 -2.08 -11.33
N VAL A 66 -7.96 -3.38 -11.36
CA VAL A 66 -9.32 -3.92 -11.54
C VAL A 66 -9.80 -4.76 -10.37
N ARG A 67 -8.88 -5.37 -9.61
CA ARG A 67 -9.24 -6.27 -8.51
C ARG A 67 -8.20 -6.24 -7.40
N PHE A 68 -8.68 -6.30 -6.16
CA PHE A 68 -7.91 -6.67 -4.99
C PHE A 68 -8.28 -8.06 -4.50
N VAL A 69 -7.28 -8.77 -3.98
CA VAL A 69 -7.47 -9.94 -3.13
C VAL A 69 -6.85 -9.61 -1.78
N LEU A 70 -7.63 -9.79 -0.72
CA LEU A 70 -7.26 -9.53 0.67
C LEU A 70 -7.42 -10.80 1.50
N GLY A 71 -6.65 -10.94 2.58
CA GLY A 71 -6.98 -11.88 3.63
C GLY A 71 -8.36 -11.58 4.21
N ALA A 72 -9.14 -12.61 4.53
CA ALA A 72 -10.47 -12.43 5.14
C ALA A 72 -10.38 -11.79 6.53
N ASP A 73 -9.28 -12.02 7.24
CA ASP A 73 -9.00 -11.43 8.55
C ASP A 73 -8.29 -10.08 8.44
N GLY A 74 -8.38 -9.27 9.49
CA GLY A 74 -7.66 -7.99 9.59
C GLY A 74 -8.41 -6.76 9.06
N TRP A 75 -9.58 -6.95 8.45
CA TRP A 75 -10.45 -5.87 7.96
C TRP A 75 -11.74 -5.76 8.77
N ARG A 76 -12.20 -4.53 9.04
CA ARG A 76 -13.44 -4.26 9.80
C ARG A 76 -14.71 -4.57 9.01
N ARG A 77 -14.62 -4.50 7.69
CA ARG A 77 -15.73 -4.68 6.75
C ARG A 77 -15.22 -5.41 5.52
N HIS A 78 -16.14 -6.01 4.79
CA HIS A 78 -15.86 -6.82 3.60
C HIS A 78 -16.68 -6.36 2.39
N PRO A 79 -16.57 -5.08 1.97
CA PRO A 79 -17.26 -4.63 0.76
C PRO A 79 -16.76 -5.43 -0.45
N GLU A 80 -17.66 -5.98 -1.25
CA GLU A 80 -17.28 -6.69 -2.48
C GLU A 80 -16.65 -5.76 -3.53
N HIS A 81 -16.87 -4.44 -3.40
CA HIS A 81 -16.41 -3.46 -4.37
C HIS A 81 -16.05 -2.13 -3.70
N VAL A 82 -15.06 -1.44 -4.26
CA VAL A 82 -14.74 -0.05 -3.94
C VAL A 82 -14.79 0.81 -5.20
N HIS A 83 -15.25 2.06 -5.05
CA HIS A 83 -15.38 3.00 -6.16
C HIS A 83 -14.27 4.04 -6.10
N VAL A 84 -13.49 4.16 -7.19
CA VAL A 84 -12.35 5.10 -7.26
C VAL A 84 -12.30 5.73 -8.65
N GLY A 85 -12.41 7.06 -8.71
CA GLY A 85 -12.36 7.80 -9.97
C GLY A 85 -13.39 7.31 -11.00
N GLY A 86 -14.62 7.00 -10.57
CA GLY A 86 -15.69 6.48 -11.43
C GLY A 86 -15.58 5.00 -11.82
N ARG A 87 -14.50 4.30 -11.41
CA ARG A 87 -14.33 2.86 -11.65
C ARG A 87 -14.84 2.05 -10.47
N ARG A 88 -15.39 0.88 -10.76
CA ARG A 88 -15.74 -0.14 -9.77
C ARG A 88 -14.60 -1.16 -9.72
N ILE A 89 -13.97 -1.30 -8.57
CA ILE A 89 -12.86 -2.23 -8.34
C ILE A 89 -13.37 -3.34 -7.46
N GLU A 90 -13.20 -4.58 -7.91
CA GLU A 90 -13.63 -5.76 -7.18
C GLU A 90 -12.69 -6.03 -6.00
N VAL A 91 -13.25 -6.43 -4.86
CA VAL A 91 -12.49 -6.82 -3.67
C VAL A 91 -12.91 -8.22 -3.27
N VAL A 92 -11.96 -9.14 -3.35
CA VAL A 92 -12.13 -10.54 -2.98
C VAL A 92 -11.46 -10.79 -1.64
N TYR A 93 -12.17 -11.45 -0.73
CA TYR A 93 -11.63 -11.87 0.55
C TYR A 93 -11.39 -13.37 0.55
N SER A 94 -10.18 -13.79 0.89
CA SER A 94 -9.81 -15.19 0.94
C SER A 94 -9.30 -15.58 2.32
N ALA A 95 -9.87 -16.64 2.90
CA ALA A 95 -9.37 -17.24 4.13
C ALA A 95 -8.00 -17.91 3.95
N SER A 96 -7.64 -18.30 2.72
CA SER A 96 -6.33 -18.88 2.42
C SER A 96 -5.24 -17.83 2.22
N GLN A 97 -5.60 -16.55 2.15
CA GLN A 97 -4.66 -15.45 1.98
C GLN A 97 -4.30 -14.86 3.33
N PRO A 98 -3.01 -14.65 3.65
CA PRO A 98 -2.60 -14.01 4.89
C PRO A 98 -3.23 -12.62 5.06
N ALA A 99 -3.65 -12.27 6.28
CA ALA A 99 -4.18 -10.93 6.60
C ALA A 99 -3.17 -9.80 6.31
N SER A 100 -1.88 -10.14 6.33
CA SER A 100 -0.77 -9.24 6.02
C SER A 100 -0.42 -9.19 4.52
N LEU A 101 -1.20 -9.82 3.62
CA LEU A 101 -0.98 -9.78 2.19
C LEU A 101 -2.15 -9.12 1.46
N LEU A 102 -1.83 -8.17 0.60
CA LEU A 102 -2.73 -7.61 -0.38
C LEU A 102 -2.17 -7.90 -1.78
N THR A 103 -3.00 -8.45 -2.65
CA THR A 103 -2.66 -8.66 -4.07
C THR A 103 -3.56 -7.78 -4.92
N ALA A 104 -2.97 -6.87 -5.69
CA ALA A 104 -3.65 -6.08 -6.69
C ALA A 104 -3.44 -6.68 -8.08
N ARG A 105 -4.48 -6.68 -8.91
CA ARG A 105 -4.42 -7.05 -10.33
C ARG A 105 -4.74 -5.85 -11.20
N CYS A 106 -3.89 -5.61 -12.19
CA CYS A 106 -4.03 -4.52 -13.14
C CYS A 106 -4.63 -5.02 -14.47
N THR A 107 -5.25 -4.12 -15.25
CA THR A 107 -5.90 -4.42 -16.54
C THR A 107 -4.97 -5.12 -17.54
N GLY A 108 -3.67 -4.82 -17.53
CA GLY A 108 -2.67 -5.40 -18.43
C GLY A 108 -2.10 -6.76 -17.99
N GLY A 109 -2.73 -7.45 -17.03
CA GLY A 109 -2.21 -8.71 -16.46
C GLY A 109 -1.09 -8.52 -15.43
N GLY A 110 -0.74 -7.26 -15.11
CA GLY A 110 0.18 -6.93 -14.02
C GLY A 110 -0.37 -7.36 -12.66
N ARG A 111 0.54 -7.76 -11.77
CA ARG A 111 0.25 -8.13 -10.39
C ARG A 111 1.12 -7.30 -9.47
N VAL A 112 0.57 -6.91 -8.32
CA VAL A 112 1.31 -6.24 -7.26
C VAL A 112 0.98 -6.93 -5.94
N ASP A 113 1.99 -7.52 -5.30
CA ASP A 113 1.86 -8.14 -3.98
C ASP A 113 2.48 -7.22 -2.91
N LEU A 114 1.66 -6.75 -1.96
CA LEU A 114 2.07 -5.82 -0.90
C LEU A 114 1.89 -6.42 0.48
N LEU A 115 2.88 -6.20 1.36
CA LEU A 115 2.72 -6.41 2.79
C LEU A 115 1.75 -5.37 3.36
N VAL A 116 0.67 -5.81 4.01
CA VAL A 116 -0.20 -4.94 4.80
C VAL A 116 0.30 -4.88 6.23
N VAL A 117 0.75 -3.71 6.65
CA VAL A 117 1.16 -3.42 8.02
C VAL A 117 -0.06 -2.98 8.83
N SER A 118 -0.28 -3.59 9.99
CA SER A 118 -1.42 -3.22 10.84
C SER A 118 -1.41 -1.72 11.21
N PRO A 119 -2.55 -1.00 11.13
CA PRO A 119 -2.61 0.41 11.52
C PRO A 119 -2.28 0.65 12.99
N TYR A 120 -2.43 -0.39 13.84
CA TYR A 120 -2.16 -0.33 15.26
C TYR A 120 -0.70 -0.69 15.63
N MET A 121 0.14 -1.00 14.63
CA MET A 121 1.56 -1.29 14.87
C MET A 121 2.32 -0.01 15.24
N PRO A 122 3.24 -0.04 16.23
CA PRO A 122 4.07 1.10 16.56
C PRO A 122 4.85 1.61 15.34
N GLY A 123 4.96 2.94 15.18
CA GLY A 123 5.50 3.57 13.98
C GLY A 123 6.89 3.07 13.57
N ASP A 124 7.80 2.90 14.52
CA ASP A 124 9.15 2.37 14.25
C ASP A 124 9.12 0.94 13.69
N MET A 125 8.20 0.11 14.21
CA MET A 125 8.03 -1.27 13.74
C MET A 125 7.37 -1.30 12.37
N ALA A 126 6.41 -0.40 12.12
CA ALA A 126 5.78 -0.24 10.82
C ALA A 126 6.78 0.20 9.76
N ALA A 127 7.58 1.23 10.04
CA ALA A 127 8.62 1.74 9.15
C ALA A 127 9.66 0.65 8.80
N ARG A 128 10.13 -0.11 9.80
CA ARG A 128 11.04 -1.25 9.58
C ARG A 128 10.40 -2.35 8.72
N SER A 129 9.12 -2.62 8.92
CA SER A 129 8.38 -3.61 8.12
C SER A 129 8.25 -3.18 6.66
N LEU A 130 7.90 -1.91 6.42
CA LEU A 130 7.85 -1.32 5.08
C LEU A 130 9.22 -1.32 4.40
N LEU A 131 10.29 -1.00 5.13
CA LEU A 131 11.67 -1.06 4.63
C LEU A 131 12.05 -2.48 4.18
N ARG A 132 11.74 -3.49 4.99
CA ARG A 132 12.01 -4.90 4.63
C ARG A 132 11.18 -5.33 3.42
N ALA A 133 9.90 -4.98 3.39
CA ALA A 133 8.98 -5.33 2.31
C ALA A 133 9.43 -4.78 0.95
N ALA A 134 10.05 -3.59 0.94
CA ALA A 134 10.51 -2.89 -0.26
C ALA A 134 11.96 -3.21 -0.69
N GLN A 135 12.69 -4.09 0.01
CA GLN A 135 14.05 -4.46 -0.40
C GLN A 135 14.01 -5.35 -1.66
N ALA A 136 14.77 -5.00 -2.69
CA ALA A 136 14.90 -5.84 -3.89
C ALA A 136 15.44 -7.24 -3.52
N GLY A 137 14.77 -8.29 -3.99
CA GLY A 137 15.12 -9.68 -3.62
C GLY A 137 14.62 -10.13 -2.24
N ASN A 138 13.65 -9.41 -1.66
CA ASN A 138 13.09 -9.70 -0.36
C ASN A 138 12.45 -11.10 -0.31
N ARG A 139 13.03 -11.98 0.51
CA ARG A 139 12.51 -13.33 0.84
C ARG A 139 11.40 -13.33 1.89
N VAL A 140 10.95 -12.15 2.34
CA VAL A 140 9.78 -12.06 3.22
C VAL A 140 8.57 -12.46 2.39
N THR A 141 8.18 -13.71 2.53
CA THR A 141 6.83 -14.14 2.26
C THR A 141 5.93 -13.55 3.33
N ALA A 142 4.73 -13.12 2.96
CA ALA A 142 3.69 -12.89 3.96
C ALA A 142 3.57 -14.20 4.77
N PRO A 143 3.64 -14.15 6.12
CA PRO A 143 3.74 -15.36 6.90
C PRO A 143 2.53 -16.27 6.62
N LEU A 144 2.82 -17.49 6.15
CA LEU A 144 1.95 -18.65 6.33
C LEU A 144 1.93 -18.96 7.83
N ALA A 145 1.11 -18.24 8.59
CA ALA A 145 0.93 -18.54 10.01
C ALA A 145 -0.43 -18.04 10.51
N ALA A 146 -1.37 -18.98 10.63
CA ALA A 146 -2.19 -19.12 11.84
C ALA A 146 -2.92 -20.48 11.83
N GLY A 147 -2.41 -21.44 12.62
CA GLY A 147 -3.22 -22.53 13.18
C GLY A 147 -3.23 -23.85 12.42
N VAL A 148 -2.18 -24.67 12.58
CA VAL A 148 -2.36 -26.13 12.67
C VAL A 148 -2.71 -26.41 14.14
N GLY A 149 -3.71 -27.27 14.35
CA GLY A 149 -4.40 -27.50 15.63
C GLY A 149 -3.59 -28.09 16.77
#